data_AF-A0A1A9GM26-F1
#
_entry.id   AF-A0A1A9GM26-F1
#
_cell.length_a   1.000
_cell.length_b   1.000
_cell.length_c   1.000
_cell.angle_alpha   90.00
_cell.angle_beta   90.00
_cell.angle_gamma   90.00
#
_symmetry.space_group_name_H-M   'P 1'
#
loop_
_entity.id
_entity.type
_entity.pdbx_description
1 polymer ?
#
loop_
_entity_poly.entity_id
_entity_poly.type
_entity_poly.pdbx_seq_one_letter_code
_entity_poly.pdbx_strand_id
1 'polypeptide(L)'
;MKPLLTVVIGLLLTVGDLRIGDGELAPDLLPDPVGWVLVAVALGRLAHLHQGFRLGAVAAWVGAAISVPLWPGLAGLGEVEPLLGLATGIVDLVVVAGVLSGVVAVVPTRSDGARSLRTAYVVVAVVFTLLAVGAEVSVAFAVLALTAGLVNLVVLVIVLVFLGRVARDPEAVPSGG
;
A
#
# COMPACT_ATOMS: atom_id res chain seq x y z
N MET A 1 13.96 11.00 -7.06
CA MET A 1 12.66 11.44 -7.64
C MET A 1 11.73 11.97 -6.55
N LYS A 2 11.48 13.30 -6.49
CA LYS A 2 10.60 13.92 -5.47
C LYS A 2 9.21 13.26 -5.35
N PRO A 3 8.52 12.86 -6.45
CA PRO A 3 7.22 12.22 -6.34
C PRO A 3 7.24 10.85 -5.63
N LEU A 4 8.29 10.04 -5.79
CA LEU A 4 8.38 8.74 -5.08
C LEU A 4 8.50 8.92 -3.56
N LEU A 5 9.15 10.00 -3.10
CA LEU A 5 9.17 10.32 -1.68
C LEU A 5 7.76 10.68 -1.17
N THR A 6 6.98 11.41 -1.97
CA THR A 6 5.57 11.70 -1.65
C THR A 6 4.72 10.42 -1.61
N VAL A 7 4.99 9.44 -2.47
CA VAL A 7 4.35 8.11 -2.39
C VAL A 7 4.68 7.44 -1.06
N VAL A 8 5.95 7.43 -0.64
CA VAL A 8 6.35 6.85 0.65
C VAL A 8 5.66 7.54 1.82
N ILE A 9 5.62 8.88 1.82
CA ILE A 9 4.92 9.64 2.87
C ILE A 9 3.42 9.33 2.86
N GLY A 10 2.79 9.30 1.69
CA GLY A 10 1.37 8.97 1.56
C GLY A 10 1.06 7.56 2.07
N LEU A 11 1.87 6.56 1.70
CA LEU A 11 1.71 5.19 2.20
C LEU A 11 1.98 5.06 3.71
N LEU A 12 2.91 5.84 4.26
CA LEU A 12 3.12 5.91 5.71
C LEU A 12 1.92 6.51 6.43
N LEU A 13 1.25 7.50 5.85
CA LEU A 13 0.01 8.05 6.41
C LEU A 13 -1.15 7.05 6.31
N THR A 14 -1.27 6.30 5.21
CA THR A 14 -2.34 5.30 5.07
C THR A 14 -2.21 4.13 6.04
N VAL A 15 -0.99 3.78 6.46
CA VAL A 15 -0.72 2.62 7.35
C VAL A 15 -0.42 3.03 8.78
N GLY A 16 0.15 4.21 8.98
CA GLY A 16 0.58 4.73 10.27
C GLY A 16 -0.42 5.68 10.91
N ASP A 17 -1.67 5.74 10.44
CA ASP A 17 -2.67 6.54 11.12
C ASP A 17 -2.86 6.00 12.54
N LEU A 18 -2.62 6.88 13.51
CA LEU A 18 -2.75 6.65 14.93
C LEU A 18 -3.82 7.65 15.36
N ARG A 19 -5.09 7.23 15.34
CA ARG A 19 -6.13 8.06 15.96
C ARG A 19 -5.79 8.29 17.42
N ILE A 20 -5.77 9.55 17.83
CA ILE A 20 -5.89 9.95 19.23
C ILE A 20 -7.39 10.10 19.48
N GLY A 21 -8.07 8.99 19.74
CA GLY A 21 -9.50 8.95 20.08
C GLY A 21 -9.70 8.29 21.45
N ASP A 22 -10.36 9.00 22.36
CA ASP A 22 -10.81 8.55 23.70
C ASP A 22 -9.75 8.18 24.75
N GLY A 23 -8.51 8.69 24.63
CA GLY A 23 -7.54 8.64 25.72
C GLY A 23 -6.83 7.29 25.91
N GLU A 24 -7.12 6.30 25.08
CA GLU A 24 -6.35 5.07 24.97
C GLU A 24 -5.57 5.06 23.66
N LEU A 25 -4.27 4.74 23.74
CA LEU A 25 -3.41 4.50 22.59
C LEU A 25 -3.81 3.16 21.95
N ALA A 26 -4.98 3.11 21.30
CA ALA A 26 -5.30 2.03 20.39
C ALA A 26 -4.69 2.41 19.03
N PRO A 27 -3.75 1.63 18.47
CA PRO A 27 -3.34 1.80 17.08
C PRO A 27 -4.52 1.47 16.18
N ASP A 28 -5.31 2.49 15.85
CA ASP A 28 -6.48 2.39 14.98
C ASP A 28 -5.99 2.50 13.53
N LEU A 29 -5.72 1.35 12.91
CA LEU A 29 -5.27 1.19 11.52
C LEU A 29 -6.39 1.55 10.52
N LEU A 30 -6.94 2.75 10.62
CA LEU A 30 -7.92 3.26 9.68
C LEU A 30 -7.20 3.83 8.45
N PRO A 31 -7.62 3.48 7.22
CA PRO A 31 -7.01 4.04 6.03
C PRO A 31 -7.27 5.54 5.93
N ASP A 32 -6.20 6.34 5.86
CA ASP A 32 -6.29 7.80 5.71
C ASP A 32 -6.53 8.22 4.25
N PRO A 33 -7.67 8.86 3.91
CA PRO A 33 -7.94 9.38 2.58
C PRO A 33 -6.90 10.42 2.15
N VAL A 34 -6.32 11.19 3.07
CA VAL A 34 -5.25 12.15 2.76
C VAL A 34 -4.00 11.41 2.28
N GLY A 35 -3.62 10.32 2.97
CA GLY A 35 -2.54 9.44 2.55
C GLY A 35 -2.75 8.91 1.13
N TRP A 36 -3.95 8.40 0.83
CA TRP A 36 -4.30 7.90 -0.50
C TRP A 36 -4.27 8.99 -1.59
N VAL A 37 -4.79 10.19 -1.30
CA VAL A 37 -4.75 11.33 -2.24
C VAL A 37 -3.30 11.72 -2.54
N LEU A 38 -2.43 11.75 -1.54
CA LEU A 38 -1.00 12.05 -1.74
C LEU A 38 -0.33 11.02 -2.65
N VAL A 39 -0.62 9.72 -2.43
CA VAL A 39 -0.14 8.65 -3.31
C VAL A 39 -0.68 8.84 -4.73
N ALA A 40 -1.98 9.09 -4.88
CA ALA A 40 -2.63 9.25 -6.18
C ALA A 40 -2.03 10.40 -7.00
N VAL A 41 -1.87 11.57 -6.39
CA VAL A 41 -1.27 12.74 -7.03
C VAL A 41 0.19 12.48 -7.39
N ALA A 42 0.97 11.88 -6.49
CA ALA A 42 2.37 11.59 -6.71
C ALA A 42 2.58 10.58 -7.85
N LEU A 43 1.80 9.51 -7.90
CA LEU A 43 1.83 8.52 -8.97
C LEU A 43 1.26 9.07 -10.28
N GLY A 44 0.25 9.95 -10.22
CA GLY A 44 -0.28 10.66 -11.38
C GLY A 44 0.81 11.50 -12.07
N ARG A 45 1.67 12.17 -11.30
CA ARG A 45 2.84 12.88 -11.85
C ARG A 45 3.85 11.96 -12.54
N LEU A 46 3.92 10.70 -12.15
CA LEU A 46 4.80 9.68 -12.75
C LEU A 46 4.11 8.85 -13.84
N ALA A 47 2.80 9.04 -14.07
CA ALA A 47 2.00 8.19 -14.95
C ALA A 47 2.44 8.19 -16.41
N HIS A 48 3.12 9.25 -16.86
CA HIS A 48 3.68 9.35 -18.21
C HIS A 48 4.90 8.44 -18.42
N LEU A 49 5.55 7.99 -17.35
CA LEU A 49 6.76 7.15 -17.44
C LEU A 49 6.44 5.66 -17.58
N HIS A 50 5.37 5.17 -16.97
CA HIS A 50 5.00 3.75 -17.02
C HIS A 50 3.54 3.52 -16.63
N GLN A 51 2.87 2.53 -17.27
CA GLN A 51 1.48 2.18 -16.98
C GLN A 51 1.26 1.74 -15.53
N GLY A 52 2.25 1.13 -14.89
CA GLY A 52 2.19 0.75 -13.47
C GLY A 52 1.94 1.94 -12.54
N PHE A 53 2.56 3.09 -12.79
CA PHE A 53 2.30 4.31 -12.03
C PHE A 53 0.89 4.84 -12.28
N ARG A 54 0.41 4.78 -13.53
CA ARG A 54 -0.96 5.19 -13.88
C ARG A 54 -2.00 4.32 -13.18
N LEU A 55 -1.84 3.00 -13.20
CA LEU A 55 -2.74 2.06 -12.52
C LEU A 55 -2.70 2.27 -11.01
N GLY A 56 -1.51 2.45 -10.42
CA GLY A 56 -1.38 2.77 -9.01
C GLY A 56 -2.05 4.11 -8.65
N ALA A 57 -1.98 5.13 -9.50
CA ALA A 57 -2.67 6.40 -9.27
C ALA A 57 -4.19 6.24 -9.25
N VAL A 58 -4.76 5.48 -10.19
CA VAL A 58 -6.20 5.18 -10.24
C VAL A 58 -6.62 4.37 -9.01
N ALA A 59 -5.86 3.33 -8.66
CA ALA A 59 -6.13 2.52 -7.48
C ALA A 59 -6.07 3.36 -6.20
N ALA A 60 -5.12 4.27 -6.06
CA ALA A 60 -5.04 5.16 -4.91
C ALA A 60 -6.24 6.13 -4.83
N TRP A 61 -6.79 6.62 -5.94
CA TRP A 61 -8.06 7.37 -5.93
C TRP A 61 -9.24 6.52 -5.46
N VAL A 62 -9.29 5.24 -5.88
CA VAL A 62 -10.29 4.29 -5.37
C VAL A 62 -10.09 4.04 -3.87
N GLY A 63 -8.85 3.91 -3.41
CA GLY A 63 -8.51 3.83 -1.98
C GLY A 63 -9.01 5.02 -1.20
N ALA A 64 -8.77 6.23 -1.70
CA ALA A 64 -9.30 7.46 -1.10
C ALA A 64 -10.82 7.40 -0.98
N ALA A 65 -11.54 7.02 -2.04
CA ALA A 65 -12.99 6.91 -2.03
C ALA A 65 -13.51 5.86 -1.02
N ILE A 66 -12.82 4.71 -0.91
CA ILE A 66 -13.15 3.64 0.05
C ILE A 66 -12.86 4.08 1.50
N SER A 67 -11.83 4.90 1.71
CA SER A 67 -11.44 5.37 3.05
C SER A 67 -12.38 6.44 3.62
N VAL A 68 -13.09 7.22 2.80
CA VAL A 68 -14.04 8.24 3.28
C VAL A 68 -15.12 7.67 4.22
N PRO A 69 -15.85 6.60 3.87
CA PRO A 69 -16.84 6.01 4.78
C PRO A 69 -16.23 5.34 6.01
N LEU A 70 -14.96 4.93 5.94
CA LEU A 70 -14.22 4.34 7.06
C LEU A 70 -13.75 5.40 8.06
N TRP A 71 -13.40 6.60 7.58
CA TRP A 71 -12.82 7.71 8.33
C TRP A 71 -13.56 8.15 9.61
N PRO A 72 -14.91 8.26 9.68
CA PRO A 72 -15.59 8.62 10.93
C PRO A 72 -15.46 7.52 12.01
N GLY A 73 -15.06 6.31 11.65
CA GLY A 73 -14.92 5.14 12.53
C GLY A 73 -15.73 3.96 11.99
N LEU A 74 -15.30 2.74 12.32
CA LEU A 74 -15.93 1.49 11.87
C LEU A 74 -17.34 1.27 12.48
N ALA A 75 -17.67 2.00 13.55
CA ALA A 75 -18.94 1.94 14.26
C ALA A 75 -20.09 2.50 13.39
N GLY A 76 -20.62 1.65 12.51
CA GLY A 76 -21.77 1.97 11.65
C GLY A 76 -21.80 1.27 10.30
N LEU A 77 -20.73 0.53 9.93
CA LEU A 77 -20.62 -0.08 8.60
C LEU A 77 -21.24 -1.48 8.50
N GLY A 78 -21.54 -2.13 9.64
CA GLY A 78 -22.28 -3.39 9.71
C GLY A 78 -21.73 -4.46 8.76
N GLU A 79 -22.59 -4.98 7.88
CA GLU A 79 -22.27 -6.06 6.96
C GLU A 79 -21.28 -5.70 5.84
N VAL A 80 -21.01 -4.40 5.61
CA VAL A 80 -20.17 -3.94 4.49
C VAL A 80 -18.69 -3.88 4.88
N GLU A 81 -18.37 -3.91 6.18
CA GLU A 81 -17.01 -3.79 6.70
C GLU A 81 -16.03 -4.83 6.12
N PRO A 82 -16.35 -6.15 6.05
CA PRO A 82 -15.43 -7.13 5.49
C PRO A 82 -15.14 -6.88 3.99
N LEU A 83 -16.15 -6.43 3.24
CA LEU A 83 -16.02 -6.11 1.82
C LEU A 83 -15.10 -4.89 1.60
N LEU A 84 -15.24 -3.86 2.44
CA LEU A 84 -14.38 -2.67 2.40
C LEU A 84 -12.93 -3.00 2.82
N GLY A 85 -12.74 -3.91 3.78
CA GLY A 85 -11.43 -4.44 4.15
C GLY A 85 -10.76 -5.16 2.98
N LEU A 86 -11.47 -6.06 2.30
CA LEU A 86 -10.99 -6.74 1.10
C LEU A 86 -10.65 -5.75 -0.02
N ALA A 87 -11.53 -4.79 -0.27
CA ALA A 87 -11.34 -3.77 -1.30
C ALA A 87 -10.09 -2.91 -1.01
N THR A 88 -9.87 -2.54 0.26
CA THR A 88 -8.67 -1.82 0.70
C THR A 88 -7.41 -2.65 0.45
N GLY A 89 -7.42 -3.94 0.77
CA GLY A 89 -6.29 -4.84 0.49
C GLY A 89 -5.98 -4.98 -1.02
N ILE A 90 -7.02 -5.02 -1.87
CA ILE A 90 -6.85 -5.03 -3.33
C ILE A 90 -6.24 -3.70 -3.82
N VAL A 91 -6.72 -2.57 -3.31
CA VAL A 91 -6.18 -1.25 -3.68
C VAL A 91 -4.70 -1.19 -3.34
N ASP A 92 -4.35 -1.53 -2.11
CA ASP A 92 -2.97 -1.52 -1.63
C ASP A 92 -2.07 -2.43 -2.47
N LEU A 93 -2.51 -3.65 -2.78
CA LEU A 93 -1.83 -4.57 -3.69
C LEU A 93 -1.55 -3.92 -5.06
N VAL A 94 -2.57 -3.31 -5.69
CA VAL A 94 -2.44 -2.69 -7.00
C VAL A 94 -1.50 -1.48 -6.95
N VAL A 95 -1.58 -0.67 -5.89
CA VAL A 95 -0.70 0.48 -5.70
C VAL A 95 0.75 0.01 -5.56
N VAL A 96 1.06 -0.85 -4.59
CA VAL A 96 2.43 -1.32 -4.33
C VAL A 96 3.02 -2.03 -5.55
N ALA A 97 2.26 -2.96 -6.15
CA ALA A 97 2.71 -3.66 -7.35
C ALA A 97 2.89 -2.72 -8.54
N GLY A 98 2.02 -1.73 -8.70
CA GLY A 98 2.08 -0.70 -9.73
C GLY A 98 3.32 0.19 -9.60
N VAL A 99 3.60 0.68 -8.39
CA VAL A 99 4.80 1.49 -8.10
C VAL A 99 6.07 0.70 -8.38
N LEU A 100 6.19 -0.52 -7.85
CA LEU A 100 7.37 -1.35 -8.04
C LEU A 100 7.57 -1.72 -9.51
N SER A 101 6.49 -1.99 -10.25
CA SER A 101 6.57 -2.23 -11.70
C SER A 101 7.06 -1.00 -12.46
N GLY A 102 6.61 0.20 -12.06
CA GLY A 102 7.15 1.45 -12.59
C GLY A 102 8.63 1.63 -12.28
N VAL A 103 9.07 1.34 -11.05
CA VAL A 103 10.48 1.41 -10.65
C VAL A 103 11.34 0.43 -11.45
N VAL A 104 10.88 -0.80 -11.68
CA VAL A 104 11.57 -1.78 -12.55
C VAL A 104 11.83 -1.21 -13.95
N ALA A 105 10.87 -0.49 -14.51
CA ALA A 105 10.96 0.06 -15.85
C ALA A 105 11.82 1.32 -15.94
N VAL A 106 11.77 2.19 -14.92
CA VAL A 106 12.41 3.53 -14.98
C VAL A 106 13.75 3.63 -14.25
N VAL A 107 14.09 2.66 -13.39
CA VAL A 107 15.35 2.62 -12.63
C VAL A 107 16.06 1.27 -12.85
N PRO A 108 16.82 1.10 -13.95
CA PRO A 108 17.45 -0.17 -14.30
C PRO A 108 18.38 -0.72 -13.21
N THR A 109 19.13 0.16 -12.54
CA THR A 109 20.07 -0.19 -11.45
C THR A 109 19.41 -0.79 -10.21
N ARG A 110 18.08 -0.68 -10.10
CA ARG A 110 17.29 -1.19 -8.96
C ARG A 110 16.22 -2.20 -9.39
N SER A 111 16.21 -2.58 -10.66
CA SER A 111 15.17 -3.40 -11.27
C SER A 111 15.02 -4.78 -10.63
N ASP A 112 16.12 -5.46 -10.32
CA ASP A 112 16.06 -6.78 -9.68
C ASP A 112 15.50 -6.72 -8.26
N GLY A 113 15.93 -5.72 -7.47
CA GLY A 113 15.39 -5.48 -6.13
C GLY A 113 13.90 -5.17 -6.16
N ALA A 114 13.47 -4.28 -7.06
CA ALA A 114 12.05 -3.94 -7.23
C ALA A 114 11.21 -5.15 -7.69
N ARG A 115 11.74 -5.99 -8.59
CA ARG A 115 11.07 -7.22 -9.05
C ARG A 115 10.91 -8.23 -7.92
N SER A 116 11.98 -8.45 -7.14
CA SER A 116 11.96 -9.36 -5.99
C SER A 116 10.94 -8.90 -4.94
N LEU A 117 10.98 -7.61 -4.56
CA LEU A 117 10.02 -7.03 -3.61
C LEU A 117 8.59 -7.10 -4.11
N ARG A 118 8.34 -6.84 -5.39
CA ARG A 118 7.01 -6.94 -5.98
C ARG A 118 6.45 -8.35 -5.86
N THR A 119 7.26 -9.36 -6.22
CA THR A 119 6.84 -10.75 -6.12
C THR A 119 6.59 -11.15 -4.66
N ALA A 120 7.50 -10.79 -3.75
CA ALA A 120 7.34 -11.06 -2.33
C ALA A 120 6.05 -10.43 -1.78
N TYR A 121 5.79 -9.16 -2.12
CA TYR A 121 4.59 -8.45 -1.70
C TYR A 121 3.31 -9.13 -2.20
N VAL A 122 3.24 -9.42 -3.50
CA VAL A 122 2.06 -10.06 -4.09
C VAL A 122 1.79 -11.43 -3.46
N VAL A 123 2.84 -12.24 -3.27
CA VAL A 123 2.70 -13.57 -2.65
C VAL A 123 2.19 -13.46 -1.22
N VAL A 124 2.79 -12.57 -0.42
CA VAL A 124 2.41 -12.41 0.99
C VAL A 124 1.00 -11.83 1.11
N ALA A 125 0.63 -10.84 0.30
CA ALA A 125 -0.71 -10.27 0.27
C ALA A 125 -1.77 -11.31 -0.10
N VAL A 126 -1.53 -12.13 -1.14
CA VAL A 126 -2.44 -13.21 -1.54
C VAL A 126 -2.58 -14.27 -0.46
N VAL A 127 -1.46 -14.72 0.12
CA VAL A 127 -1.48 -15.70 1.23
C VAL A 127 -2.24 -15.15 2.43
N PHE A 128 -1.99 -13.89 2.80
CA PHE A 128 -2.73 -13.22 3.86
C PHE A 128 -4.24 -13.19 3.57
N THR A 129 -4.66 -12.77 2.36
CA THR A 129 -6.08 -12.75 1.99
C THR A 129 -6.73 -14.12 2.09
N LEU A 130 -6.07 -15.17 1.59
CA LEU A 130 -6.60 -16.54 1.66
C LEU A 130 -6.75 -17.02 3.12
N LEU A 131 -5.76 -16.72 3.97
CA LEU A 131 -5.80 -17.07 5.39
C LEU A 131 -6.85 -16.27 6.15
N ALA A 132 -7.02 -14.98 5.82
CA ALA A 132 -8.05 -14.13 6.41
C ALA A 132 -9.46 -14.65 6.09
N VAL A 133 -9.72 -15.08 4.86
CA VAL A 133 -10.99 -15.74 4.50
C VAL A 133 -11.15 -17.07 5.26
N GLY A 134 -10.08 -17.84 5.42
CA GLY A 134 -10.10 -19.09 6.19
C GLY A 134 -10.34 -18.90 7.69
N ALA A 135 -10.00 -17.72 8.24
CA ALA A 135 -10.15 -17.40 9.66
C ALA A 135 -11.61 -17.44 10.13
N GLU A 136 -12.56 -17.19 9.22
CA GLU A 136 -14.01 -17.32 9.45
C GLU A 136 -14.43 -18.76 9.79
N VAL A 137 -13.62 -19.74 9.40
CA VAL A 137 -13.95 -21.17 9.54
C VAL A 137 -13.14 -21.84 10.66
N SER A 138 -11.97 -21.31 11.02
CA SER A 138 -11.10 -21.93 12.03
C SER A 138 -10.17 -20.95 12.73
N VAL A 139 -10.05 -21.11 14.05
CA VAL A 139 -9.08 -20.41 14.90
C VAL A 139 -7.64 -20.64 14.42
N ALA A 140 -7.32 -21.83 13.91
CA ALA A 140 -5.99 -22.11 13.37
C ALA A 140 -5.65 -21.21 12.17
N PHE A 141 -6.62 -20.97 11.28
CA PHE A 141 -6.45 -20.03 10.16
C PHE A 141 -6.36 -18.59 10.65
N ALA A 142 -7.09 -18.20 11.70
CA ALA A 142 -6.97 -16.88 12.29
C ALA A 142 -5.54 -16.58 12.82
N VAL A 143 -4.92 -17.54 13.52
CA VAL A 143 -3.53 -17.39 14.00
C VAL A 143 -2.53 -17.29 12.83
N LEU A 144 -2.74 -18.09 11.78
CA LEU A 144 -1.92 -18.01 10.57
C LEU A 144 -2.12 -16.69 9.81
N ALA A 145 -3.36 -16.18 9.74
CA ALA A 145 -3.68 -14.90 9.13
C ALA A 145 -3.00 -13.74 9.85
N LEU A 146 -3.00 -13.75 11.20
CA LEU A 146 -2.26 -12.77 12.00
C LEU A 146 -0.75 -12.82 11.69
N THR A 147 -0.19 -14.02 11.62
CA THR A 147 1.24 -14.20 11.27
C THR A 147 1.54 -13.68 9.87
N ALA A 148 0.69 -13.99 8.89
CA ALA A 148 0.82 -13.51 7.52
C ALA A 148 0.65 -11.98 7.41
N GLY A 149 -0.25 -11.40 8.22
CA GLY A 149 -0.44 -9.95 8.31
C GLY A 149 0.82 -9.24 8.84
N LEU A 150 1.47 -9.79 9.87
CA LEU A 150 2.75 -9.28 10.36
C LEU A 150 3.86 -9.37 9.30
N VAL A 151 3.93 -10.49 8.57
CA VAL A 151 4.88 -10.63 7.45
C VAL A 151 4.57 -9.60 6.36
N ASN A 152 3.30 -9.38 6.03
CA ASN A 152 2.88 -8.38 5.04
C ASN A 152 3.33 -6.97 5.45
N LEU A 153 3.13 -6.61 6.71
CA LEU A 153 3.58 -5.34 7.28
C LEU A 153 5.11 -5.18 7.16
N VAL A 154 5.88 -6.22 7.51
CA VAL A 154 7.35 -6.18 7.38
C VAL A 154 7.77 -6.00 5.92
N VAL A 155 7.16 -6.72 4.98
CA VAL A 155 7.47 -6.57 3.55
C VAL A 155 7.10 -5.16 3.08
N LEU A 156 5.97 -4.61 3.52
CA LEU A 156 5.58 -3.23 3.21
C LEU A 156 6.61 -2.22 3.73
N VAL A 157 7.07 -2.35 4.97
CA VAL A 157 8.14 -1.50 5.52
C VAL A 157 9.40 -1.59 4.67
N ILE A 158 9.80 -2.79 4.25
CA ILE A 158 10.96 -2.98 3.36
C ILE A 158 10.73 -2.28 2.01
N VAL A 159 9.52 -2.36 1.45
CA VAL A 159 9.13 -1.63 0.23
C VAL A 159 9.25 -0.13 0.43
N LEU A 160 8.75 0.42 1.54
CA LEU A 160 8.83 1.86 1.83
C LEU A 160 10.28 2.33 1.98
N VAL A 161 11.12 1.58 2.69
CA VAL A 161 12.55 1.86 2.81
C VAL A 161 13.23 1.80 1.44
N PHE A 162 12.90 0.81 0.61
CA PHE A 162 13.42 0.68 -0.74
C PHE A 162 13.03 1.88 -1.62
N LEU A 163 11.74 2.23 -1.67
CA LEU A 163 11.24 3.39 -2.42
C LEU A 163 11.87 4.69 -1.92
N GLY A 164 12.06 4.85 -0.61
CA GLY A 164 12.73 5.99 -0.02
C GLY A 164 14.20 6.11 -0.45
N ARG A 165 14.91 4.98 -0.54
CA ARG A 165 16.29 4.94 -1.08
C ARG A 165 16.32 5.31 -2.56
N VAL A 166 15.43 4.74 -3.38
CA VAL A 166 15.30 5.07 -4.81
C VAL A 166 14.95 6.56 -5.00
N ALA A 167 14.12 7.13 -4.13
CA ALA A 167 13.73 8.53 -4.22
C ALA A 167 14.90 9.51 -3.96
N ARG A 168 15.89 9.11 -3.17
CA ARG A 168 17.07 9.93 -2.79
C ARG A 168 18.24 9.80 -3.76
N ASP A 169 18.23 8.80 -4.63
CA ASP A 169 19.31 8.51 -5.58
C ASP A 169 19.17 9.40 -6.83
N PRO A 170 20.05 10.41 -7.05
CA PRO A 170 19.92 11.35 -8.17
C PRO A 170 20.29 10.73 -9.53
N GLU A 171 21.15 9.71 -9.50
CA GLU A 171 21.70 9.04 -10.69
C GLU A 171 20.75 7.96 -11.25
N ALA A 172 19.66 7.68 -10.53
CA ALA A 172 18.72 6.61 -10.84
C ALA A 172 17.86 6.85 -12.07
N VAL A 173 17.77 8.08 -12.59
CA VAL A 173 16.94 8.41 -13.77
C VAL A 173 17.87 8.72 -14.94
N PRO A 174 17.79 7.96 -16.06
CA PRO A 174 18.52 8.30 -17.27
C PRO A 174 18.14 9.73 -17.68
N SER A 175 19.12 10.61 -17.87
CA SER A 175 18.93 12.02 -18.25
C SER A 175 18.47 12.20 -19.71
N GLY A 176 17.70 11.24 -20.24
CA GLY A 176 17.31 11.16 -21.65
C GLY A 176 15.82 11.42 -21.84
N GLY A 177 15.50 12.59 -22.39
CA GLY A 177 14.17 13.02 -22.83
C GLY A 177 14.19 14.49 -23.19
#